data_AF-A0A1C6ECS9-F1
#
_entry.id   AF-A0A1C6ECS9-F1
#
_cell.length_a   1.000
_cell.length_b   1.000
_cell.length_c   1.000
_cell.angle_alpha   90.00
_cell.angle_beta   90.00
_cell.angle_gamma   90.00
#
_symmetry.space_group_name_H-M   'P 1'
#
loop_
_entity.id
_entity.type
_entity.pdbx_description
1 polymer ?
#
loop_
_entity_poly.entity_id
_entity_poly.type
_entity_poly.pdbx_seq_one_letter_code
_entity_poly.pdbx_strand_id
1 'polypeptide(L)'
;MILRCINNNLCDSLTLNKEYYVIEETSDYYVVIDDSQNETTCKKSRFTIVEDNDLSKKCKATINELAYQLDNEFKDIKNFTIRKNSKGEIKEISVKFKYE
;
A
#
# COMPACT_ATOMS: atom_id res chain seq x y z
N MET A 1 -2.66 -7.98 1.65
CA MET A 1 -2.20 -7.20 2.81
C MET A 1 -2.34 -8.09 4.04
N ILE A 2 -1.37 -8.07 4.95
CA ILE A 2 -1.44 -8.74 6.25
C ILE A 2 -1.65 -7.68 7.32
N LEU A 3 -2.64 -7.91 8.17
CA LEU A 3 -3.04 -7.04 9.26
C LEU A 3 -2.86 -7.76 10.59
N ARG A 4 -2.43 -7.06 11.63
CA ARG A 4 -2.49 -7.57 13.01
C ARG A 4 -3.65 -6.94 13.75
N CYS A 5 -4.49 -7.77 14.36
CA CYS A 5 -5.61 -7.30 15.18
C CYS A 5 -5.09 -6.62 16.47
N ILE A 6 -5.49 -5.37 16.70
CA ILE A 6 -5.17 -4.60 17.92
C ILE A 6 -6.39 -4.30 18.79
N ASN A 7 -7.60 -4.58 18.28
CA ASN A 7 -8.86 -4.44 19.01
C ASN A 7 -9.93 -5.36 18.40
N ASN A 8 -10.35 -6.38 19.15
CA ASN A 8 -11.38 -7.34 18.71
C ASN A 8 -12.79 -7.06 19.26
N ASN A 9 -13.03 -5.90 19.89
CA ASN A 9 -14.35 -5.55 20.43
C ASN A 9 -15.41 -5.56 19.31
N LEU A 10 -16.46 -6.37 19.41
CA LEU A 10 -17.49 -6.59 18.37
C LEU A 10 -16.98 -7.28 17.09
N CYS A 11 -15.83 -7.95 17.12
CA CYS A 11 -15.39 -8.93 16.12
C CYS A 11 -14.81 -10.13 16.89
N ASP A 12 -15.67 -10.84 17.65
CA ASP A 12 -15.27 -11.89 18.60
C ASP A 12 -14.65 -13.11 17.91
N SER A 13 -14.86 -13.27 16.60
CA SER A 13 -14.20 -14.28 15.77
C SER A 13 -12.74 -13.94 15.44
N LEU A 14 -12.22 -12.81 15.92
CA LEU A 14 -10.83 -12.40 15.80
C LEU A 14 -10.11 -12.42 17.16
N THR A 15 -8.92 -13.00 17.15
CA THR A 15 -7.99 -13.04 18.27
C THR A 15 -7.06 -11.82 18.26
N LEU A 16 -6.95 -11.16 19.41
CA LEU A 16 -6.04 -10.04 19.62
C LEU A 16 -4.57 -10.44 19.33
N ASN A 17 -3.81 -9.56 18.68
CA ASN A 17 -2.42 -9.74 18.24
C ASN A 17 -2.20 -10.82 17.17
N LYS A 18 -3.24 -11.49 16.68
CA LYS A 18 -3.13 -12.42 15.55
C LYS A 18 -3.11 -11.66 14.21
N GLU A 19 -2.46 -12.27 13.23
CA GLU A 19 -2.36 -11.77 11.86
C GLU A 19 -3.44 -12.36 10.96
N TYR A 20 -3.97 -11.52 10.07
CA TYR A 20 -5.10 -11.81 9.19
C TYR A 20 -4.79 -11.35 7.78
N TYR A 21 -5.20 -12.16 6.81
CA TYR A 21 -5.15 -11.81 5.40
C TYR A 21 -6.36 -10.98 4.99
N VAL A 22 -6.11 -9.87 4.31
CA VAL A 22 -7.15 -9.03 3.71
C VAL A 22 -7.54 -9.57 2.36
N ILE A 23 -8.84 -9.79 2.18
CA ILE A 23 -9.47 -10.16 0.91
C ILE A 23 -9.87 -8.90 0.15
N GLU A 24 -10.51 -7.96 0.84
CA GLU A 24 -11.01 -6.71 0.28
C GLU A 24 -10.75 -5.53 1.23
N GLU A 25 -10.52 -4.36 0.64
CA GLU A 25 -10.33 -3.09 1.35
C GLU A 25 -11.24 -2.01 0.75
N THR A 26 -12.06 -1.38 1.59
CA THR A 26 -12.87 -0.20 1.23
C THR A 26 -12.30 1.04 1.92
N SER A 27 -12.99 2.19 1.90
CA SER A 27 -12.51 3.40 2.59
C SER A 27 -12.27 3.17 4.09
N ASP A 28 -13.24 2.55 4.77
CA ASP A 28 -13.30 2.49 6.24
C ASP A 28 -13.22 1.07 6.83
N TYR A 29 -13.28 0.03 5.97
CA TYR A 29 -13.36 -1.36 6.40
C TYR A 29 -12.36 -2.26 5.67
N TYR A 30 -11.95 -3.34 6.35
CA TYR A 30 -11.30 -4.51 5.78
C TYR A 30 -12.25 -5.69 5.82
N VAL A 31 -12.22 -6.52 4.77
CA VAL A 31 -12.78 -7.86 4.76
C VAL A 31 -11.63 -8.85 4.96
N VAL A 32 -11.70 -9.64 6.04
CA VAL A 32 -10.68 -10.63 6.42
C VAL A 32 -11.29 -12.01 6.60
N ILE A 33 -10.48 -13.07 6.47
CA ILE A 33 -10.86 -14.41 6.91
C ILE A 33 -10.62 -14.52 8.42
N ASP A 34 -11.65 -14.79 9.20
CA ASP A 34 -11.58 -14.88 10.65
C ASP A 34 -11.08 -16.25 11.16
N ASP A 35 -11.03 -16.43 12.50
CA ASP A 35 -10.55 -17.69 13.09
C ASP A 35 -11.46 -18.90 12.83
N SER A 36 -12.71 -18.64 12.40
CA SER A 36 -13.71 -19.64 12.03
C SER A 36 -13.76 -19.90 10.52
N GLN A 37 -12.80 -19.39 9.75
CA GLN A 37 -12.74 -19.47 8.28
C GLN A 37 -13.89 -18.75 7.56
N ASN A 38 -14.54 -17.78 8.21
CA ASN A 38 -15.59 -16.97 7.61
C ASN A 38 -15.05 -15.60 7.18
N GLU A 39 -15.63 -15.04 6.12
CA GLU A 39 -15.41 -13.64 5.75
C GLU A 39 -16.07 -12.72 6.78
N THR A 40 -15.27 -11.83 7.37
CA THR A 40 -15.74 -10.86 8.35
C THR A 40 -15.29 -9.45 7.97
N THR A 41 -16.25 -8.52 7.94
CA THR A 41 -16.01 -7.10 7.70
C THR A 41 -15.78 -6.37 9.02
N CYS A 42 -14.58 -5.82 9.23
CA CYS A 42 -14.21 -5.08 10.44
C CYS A 42 -13.61 -3.70 10.09
N LYS A 43 -13.79 -2.71 10.98
CA LYS A 43 -13.24 -1.35 10.79
C LYS A 43 -11.71 -1.36 10.76
N LYS A 44 -11.11 -0.55 9.89
CA LYS A 44 -9.64 -0.46 9.77
C LYS A 44 -8.93 -0.09 11.07
N SER A 45 -9.56 0.75 11.91
CA SER A 45 -9.02 1.18 13.21
C SER A 45 -8.78 0.05 14.21
N ARG A 46 -9.26 -1.17 13.92
CA ARG A 46 -9.05 -2.37 14.73
C ARG A 46 -7.77 -3.12 14.41
N PHE A 47 -7.04 -2.68 13.40
CA PHE A 47 -5.85 -3.35 12.91
C PHE A 47 -4.68 -2.40 12.79
N THR A 48 -3.49 -2.99 12.78
CA THR A 48 -2.27 -2.34 12.29
C THR A 48 -1.77 -3.13 11.09
N ILE A 49 -1.26 -2.44 10.08
CA ILE A 49 -0.74 -3.08 8.86
C ILE A 49 0.62 -3.68 9.19
N VAL A 50 0.77 -4.99 8.99
CA VAL A 50 2.05 -5.71 9.13
C VAL A 50 2.75 -5.78 7.79
N GLU A 51 2.01 -6.11 6.72
CA GLU A 51 2.56 -6.22 5.37
C GLU A 51 1.58 -5.66 4.33
N ASP A 52 1.98 -4.54 3.69
CA ASP A 52 1.24 -3.98 2.56
C ASP A 52 1.89 -4.40 1.23
N ASN A 53 1.41 -5.53 0.72
CA ASN A 53 1.82 -6.03 -0.58
C ASN A 53 1.37 -5.15 -1.75
N ASP A 54 0.37 -4.26 -1.58
CA ASP A 54 -0.06 -3.37 -2.66
C ASP A 54 0.91 -2.20 -2.84
N LEU A 55 1.32 -1.56 -1.75
CA LEU A 55 2.39 -0.54 -1.78
C LEU A 55 3.67 -1.15 -2.37
N SER A 56 4.05 -2.34 -1.91
CA SER A 56 5.23 -3.03 -2.42
C SER A 56 5.14 -3.35 -3.92
N LYS A 57 3.97 -3.77 -4.41
CA LYS A 57 3.73 -4.00 -5.84
C LYS A 57 3.81 -2.71 -6.65
N LYS A 58 3.16 -1.64 -6.20
CA LYS A 58 3.21 -0.32 -6.84
C LYS A 58 4.64 0.21 -6.91
N CYS A 59 5.38 0.13 -5.80
CA CYS A 59 6.79 0.51 -5.77
C CYS A 59 7.64 -0.30 -6.76
N LYS A 60 7.48 -1.63 -6.79
CA LYS A 60 8.19 -2.49 -7.75
C LYS A 60 7.87 -2.12 -9.20
N ALA A 61 6.60 -1.93 -9.53
CA ALA A 61 6.19 -1.53 -10.88
C ALA A 61 6.81 -0.18 -11.29
N THR A 62 6.76 0.82 -10.39
CA THR A 62 7.37 2.13 -10.63
C THR A 62 8.89 2.05 -10.79
N ILE A 63 9.58 1.29 -9.94
CA ILE A 63 11.05 1.12 -10.04
C ILE A 63 11.42 0.42 -11.35
N ASN A 64 10.67 -0.61 -11.75
CA ASN A 64 10.91 -1.31 -13.01
C ASN A 64 10.76 -0.37 -14.21
N GLU A 65 9.73 0.47 -14.23
CA GLU A 65 9.55 1.47 -15.28
C GLU A 65 10.71 2.47 -15.31
N LEU A 66 11.10 3.01 -14.16
CA LEU A 66 12.23 3.96 -14.08
C LEU A 66 13.57 3.31 -14.46
N ALA A 67 13.76 2.02 -14.15
CA ALA A 67 14.95 1.26 -14.57
C ALA A 67 14.97 1.07 -16.09
N TYR A 68 13.83 0.73 -16.70
CA TYR A 68 13.70 0.68 -18.16
C TYR A 68 14.07 2.02 -18.81
N GLN A 69 13.66 3.14 -18.21
CA GLN A 69 14.03 4.48 -18.70
C GLN A 69 15.53 4.75 -18.64
N LEU A 70 16.29 4.20 -17.68
CA LEU A 70 17.76 4.33 -17.63
C LEU A 70 18.42 3.68 -18.86
N ASP A 71 17.96 2.48 -19.22
CA ASP A 71 18.49 1.73 -20.36
C ASP A 71 18.03 2.29 -21.72
N ASN A 72 17.02 3.17 -21.71
CA ASN A 72 16.38 3.74 -22.91
C ASN A 72 16.52 5.27 -22.98
N GLU A 73 17.54 5.84 -22.34
CA GLU A 73 17.87 7.27 -22.39
C GLU A 73 16.68 8.19 -22.06
N PHE A 74 15.83 7.77 -21.13
CA PHE A 74 14.65 8.51 -20.67
C PHE A 74 13.66 8.89 -21.78
N LYS A 75 13.63 8.11 -22.88
CA LYS A 75 12.86 8.43 -24.09
C LYS A 75 11.38 8.72 -23.83
N ASP A 76 10.78 8.09 -22.81
CA ASP A 76 9.34 8.23 -22.52
C ASP A 76 9.06 9.30 -21.46
N ILE A 77 10.08 9.85 -20.80
CA ILE A 77 9.89 10.91 -19.80
C ILE A 77 9.68 12.26 -20.52
N LYS A 78 8.56 12.90 -20.23
CA LYS A 78 8.21 14.25 -20.74
C LYS A 78 8.67 15.36 -19.80
N ASN A 79 8.50 15.16 -18.49
CA ASN A 79 8.88 16.15 -17.47
C ASN A 79 9.28 15.46 -16.17
N PHE A 80 10.28 16.02 -15.49
CA PHE A 80 10.78 15.52 -14.21
C PHE A 80 10.99 16.71 -13.25
N THR A 81 10.29 16.72 -12.12
CA THR A 81 10.37 17.80 -11.14
C THR A 81 10.64 17.26 -9.74
N ILE A 82 11.60 17.87 -9.04
CA ILE A 82 11.88 17.60 -7.63
C ILE A 82 11.43 18.79 -6.79
N ARG A 83 10.56 18.53 -5.82
CA ARG A 83 10.22 19.50 -4.77
C ARG A 83 10.97 19.16 -3.50
N LYS A 84 11.62 20.16 -2.91
CA LYS A 84 12.35 20.03 -1.64
C LYS A 84 11.55 20.62 -0.48
N ASN A 85 11.81 20.16 0.74
CA ASN A 85 11.28 20.78 1.95
C ASN A 85 12.14 22.01 2.35
N SER A 86 11.76 22.69 3.44
CA SER A 86 12.48 23.87 3.95
C SER A 86 13.91 23.59 4.40
N LYS A 87 14.28 22.32 4.64
CA LYS A 87 15.64 21.87 4.97
C LYS A 87 16.46 21.48 3.74
N GLY A 88 15.88 21.54 2.54
CA GLY A 88 16.54 21.16 1.29
C GLY A 88 16.49 19.66 0.97
N GLU A 89 15.80 18.84 1.77
CA GLU A 89 15.63 17.42 1.53
C GLU A 89 14.54 17.19 0.46
N ILE A 90 14.68 16.12 -0.33
CA ILE A 90 13.66 15.75 -1.32
C ILE A 90 12.35 15.44 -0.60
N LYS A 91 11.31 16.19 -0.92
CA LYS A 91 9.95 15.99 -0.40
C LYS A 91 9.09 15.21 -1.39
N GLU A 92 9.27 15.47 -2.68
CA GLU A 92 8.46 14.86 -3.74
C GLU A 92 9.24 14.84 -5.05
N ILE A 93 9.03 13.77 -5.83
CA ILE A 93 9.46 13.65 -7.22
C ILE A 93 8.20 13.44 -8.06
N SER A 94 8.00 14.26 -9.09
CA SER A 94 6.91 14.10 -10.04
C SER A 94 7.49 13.81 -11.42
N VAL A 95 7.15 12.65 -11.98
CA VAL A 95 7.56 12.21 -13.33
C VAL A 95 6.33 12.17 -14.21
N LYS A 96 6.35 12.88 -15.35
CA LYS A 96 5.30 12.83 -16.37
C LYS A 96 5.84 12.09 -17.58
N PHE A 97 5.14 11.07 -18.03
CA PHE A 97 5.48 10.28 -19.20
C PHE A 97 4.78 10.83 -20.46
N LYS A 98 5.25 10.41 -21.64
CA LYS A 98 4.71 10.76 -22.96
C LYS A 98 3.57 9.85 -23.41
N TYR A 99 3.12 8.92 -22.57
CA TYR A 99 2.00 8.03 -22.89
C TYR A 99 0.74 8.84 -23.18
N GLU A 100 0.02 8.43 -24.22
CA GLU A 100 -1.22 9.05 -24.68
C GLU A 100 -2.38 8.85 -23.70
#